data_AF-A0A5E4JRU7-F1
#
_entry.id   AF-A0A5E4JRU7-F1
#
_cell.length_a   1.000
_cell.length_b   1.000
_cell.length_c   1.000
_cell.angle_alpha   90.00
_cell.angle_beta   90.00
_cell.angle_gamma   90.00
#
_symmetry.space_group_name_H-M   'P 1'
#
loop_
_entity.id
_entity.type
_entity.pdbx_description
1 polymer ?
#
loop_
_entity_poly.entity_id
_entity_poly.type
_entity_poly.pdbx_seq_one_letter_code
_entity_poly.pdbx_strand_id
1 'polypeptide(L)'
;METPKAVPQFEFKSLEHFIEENNNFYASMILDGNRSRENEQFYQRFSKVAPKLAEELKQSMTMENRGKGMALPWEKVFPWDKLWEAYKIMSSLVYIGDLYVKGENDYCFLTR
;
A
#
# COMPACT_ATOMS: atom_id res chain seq x y z
N MET A 1 25.98 -3.50 -10.22
CA MET A 1 24.69 -2.79 -10.12
C MET A 1 24.55 -2.38 -8.68
N GLU A 2 24.44 -1.09 -8.38
CA GLU A 2 24.24 -0.62 -7.00
C GLU A 2 22.83 -1.01 -6.54
N THR A 3 22.72 -1.52 -5.31
CA THR A 3 21.42 -1.80 -4.71
C THR A 3 20.69 -0.47 -4.48
N PRO A 4 19.44 -0.31 -4.96
CA PRO A 4 18.68 0.91 -4.73
C PRO A 4 18.58 1.21 -3.23
N LYS A 5 18.93 2.43 -2.82
CA LYS A 5 18.85 2.84 -1.41
C LYS A 5 17.39 3.00 -1.00
N ALA A 6 16.99 2.27 0.05
CA ALA A 6 15.66 2.34 0.62
C ALA A 6 15.41 3.69 1.32
N VAL A 7 14.16 4.16 1.24
CA VAL A 7 13.70 5.40 1.86
C VAL A 7 13.05 5.06 3.20
N PRO A 8 13.41 5.73 4.31
CA PRO A 8 12.70 5.57 5.57
C PRO A 8 11.21 5.84 5.40
N GLN A 9 10.37 4.95 5.92
CA GLN A 9 8.92 5.11 5.93
C GLN A 9 8.43 5.46 7.33
N PHE A 10 7.17 5.88 7.44
CA PHE A 10 6.53 5.94 8.75
C PHE A 10 6.56 4.55 9.41
N GLU A 11 6.58 4.50 10.74
CA GLU A 11 6.55 3.26 11.49
C GLU A 11 5.38 3.30 12.47
N PHE A 12 4.34 2.50 12.22
CA PHE A 12 3.31 2.31 13.24
C PHE A 12 3.83 1.36 14.32
N LYS A 13 3.54 1.69 15.58
CA LYS A 13 4.04 0.97 16.75
C LYS A 13 3.35 -0.38 16.97
N SER A 14 2.13 -0.54 16.47
CA SER A 14 1.34 -1.76 16.59
C SER A 14 0.27 -1.85 15.51
N LEU A 15 -0.40 -3.00 15.43
CA LEU A 15 -1.57 -3.21 14.57
C LEU A 15 -2.72 -2.28 14.99
N GLU A 16 -2.93 -2.07 16.29
CA GLU A 16 -3.98 -1.18 16.80
C GLU A 16 -3.74 0.26 16.33
N HIS A 17 -2.50 0.75 16.45
CA HIS A 17 -2.13 2.08 15.94
C HIS A 17 -2.33 2.20 14.42
N PHE A 18 -2.06 1.14 13.66
CA PHE A 18 -2.32 1.11 12.22
C PHE A 18 -3.82 1.17 11.87
N ILE A 19 -4.66 0.48 12.66
CA ILE A 19 -6.12 0.48 12.50
C ILE A 19 -6.71 1.85 12.91
N GLU A 20 -6.25 2.42 14.02
CA GLU A 20 -6.71 3.73 14.53
C GLU A 20 -6.46 4.85 13.53
N GLU A 21 -5.29 4.85 12.88
CA GLU A 21 -4.94 5.78 11.82
C GLU A 21 -5.65 5.45 10.49
N ASN A 22 -6.45 4.38 10.45
CA ASN A 22 -7.28 3.97 9.31
C ASN A 22 -6.50 3.92 7.98
N ASN A 23 -5.28 3.40 8.05
CA ASN A 23 -4.37 3.42 6.92
C ASN A 23 -4.85 2.45 5.81
N ASN A 24 -5.33 3.02 4.70
CA ASN A 24 -5.99 2.26 3.63
C ASN A 24 -5.15 2.18 2.36
N PHE A 25 -3.83 2.23 2.52
CA PHE A 25 -2.88 2.37 1.43
C PHE A 25 -3.12 1.49 0.20
N TYR A 26 -3.54 0.25 0.44
CA TYR A 26 -3.74 -0.75 -0.57
C TYR A 26 -4.98 -0.45 -1.44
N ALA A 27 -5.99 0.22 -0.86
CA ALA A 27 -7.16 0.69 -1.58
C ALA A 27 -6.77 1.70 -2.67
N SER A 28 -5.88 2.66 -2.35
CA SER A 28 -5.41 3.65 -3.32
C SER A 28 -4.66 3.03 -4.50
N MET A 29 -4.06 1.85 -4.32
CA MET A 29 -3.35 1.15 -5.40
C MET A 29 -4.28 0.40 -6.35
N ILE A 30 -5.46 -0.05 -5.90
CA ILE A 30 -6.37 -0.84 -6.74
C ILE A 30 -7.57 -0.03 -7.25
N LEU A 31 -8.06 0.97 -6.49
CA LEU A 31 -9.21 1.78 -6.88
C LEU A 31 -8.84 2.90 -7.84
N ASP A 32 -7.64 3.46 -7.70
CA ASP A 32 -7.19 4.63 -8.47
C ASP A 32 -6.51 4.18 -9.77
N GLY A 33 -7.31 3.67 -10.72
CA GLY A 33 -6.84 3.20 -12.03
C GLY A 33 -6.08 4.24 -12.87
N ASN A 34 -6.07 5.52 -12.45
CA ASN A 34 -5.39 6.63 -13.12
C ASN A 34 -4.03 7.04 -12.51
N ARG A 35 -3.66 6.61 -11.29
CA ARG A 35 -2.28 6.77 -10.76
C ARG A 35 -1.36 5.61 -11.18
N SER A 36 -1.77 4.89 -12.23
CA SER A 36 -1.34 3.53 -12.54
C SER A 36 0.16 3.39 -12.64
N ARG A 37 0.90 4.30 -13.29
CA ARG A 37 2.31 4.05 -13.59
C ARG A 37 3.26 4.09 -12.39
N GLU A 38 2.98 4.94 -11.40
CA GLU A 38 3.85 5.14 -10.23
C GLU A 38 3.58 4.07 -9.18
N ASN A 39 2.29 3.80 -8.91
CA ASN A 39 1.85 2.76 -7.99
C ASN A 39 2.05 1.35 -8.56
N GLU A 40 2.05 1.18 -9.88
CA GLU A 40 2.30 -0.12 -10.53
C GLU A 40 3.70 -0.64 -10.23
N GLN A 41 4.73 0.19 -10.21
CA GLN A 41 6.09 -0.27 -9.89
C GLN A 41 6.16 -0.86 -8.48
N PHE A 42 5.50 -0.22 -7.53
CA PHE A 42 5.39 -0.68 -6.16
C PHE A 42 4.62 -1.98 -6.03
N TYR A 43 3.43 -2.00 -6.62
CA TYR A 43 2.58 -3.17 -6.61
C TYR A 43 3.26 -4.36 -7.28
N GLN A 44 3.99 -4.14 -8.37
CA GLN A 44 4.76 -5.18 -9.05
C GLN A 44 5.89 -5.73 -8.16
N ARG A 45 6.62 -4.87 -7.44
CA ARG A 45 7.65 -5.32 -6.49
C ARG A 45 7.04 -6.13 -5.35
N PHE A 46 5.97 -5.61 -4.75
CA PHE A 46 5.23 -6.30 -3.70
C PHE A 46 4.70 -7.65 -4.17
N SER A 47 4.04 -7.69 -5.33
CA SER A 47 3.50 -8.92 -5.92
C SER A 47 4.59 -9.95 -6.25
N LYS A 48 5.83 -9.52 -6.52
CA LYS A 48 6.98 -10.42 -6.71
C LYS A 48 7.50 -10.99 -5.40
N VAL A 49 7.54 -10.17 -4.34
CA VAL A 49 8.07 -10.57 -3.02
C VAL A 49 7.04 -11.37 -2.21
N ALA A 50 5.77 -11.01 -2.29
CA ALA A 50 4.68 -11.60 -1.53
C ALA A 50 3.45 -11.90 -2.42
N PRO A 51 3.60 -12.79 -3.44
CA PRO A 51 2.55 -13.04 -4.43
C PRO A 51 1.24 -13.57 -3.82
N LYS A 52 1.33 -14.41 -2.79
CA LYS A 52 0.14 -14.97 -2.11
C LYS A 52 -0.65 -13.87 -1.39
N LEU A 53 0.05 -13.02 -0.63
CA LEU A 53 -0.57 -11.92 0.10
C LEU A 53 -1.18 -10.88 -0.86
N ALA A 54 -0.50 -10.59 -1.97
CA ALA A 54 -1.03 -9.71 -3.00
C ALA A 54 -2.35 -10.23 -3.59
N GLU A 55 -2.42 -11.53 -3.88
CA GLU A 55 -3.63 -12.17 -4.39
C GLU A 55 -4.75 -12.23 -3.34
N GLU A 56 -4.44 -12.54 -2.07
CA GLU A 56 -5.41 -12.51 -0.96
C GLU A 56 -6.06 -11.13 -0.79
N LEU A 57 -5.24 -10.07 -0.79
CA LEU A 57 -5.74 -8.70 -0.67
C LEU A 57 -6.52 -8.26 -1.91
N LYS A 58 -6.11 -8.69 -3.10
CA LYS A 58 -6.83 -8.42 -4.35
C LYS A 58 -8.20 -9.12 -4.38
N GLN A 59 -8.30 -10.33 -3.86
CA GLN A 59 -9.54 -11.10 -3.75
C GLN A 59 -10.50 -10.52 -2.70
N SER A 60 -9.96 -9.98 -1.60
CA SER A 60 -10.73 -9.26 -0.58
C SER A 60 -11.50 -8.07 -1.17
N MET A 61 -10.98 -7.50 -2.26
CA MET A 61 -11.57 -6.38 -2.97
C MET A 61 -12.53 -6.83 -4.09
N THR A 62 -13.73 -7.27 -3.69
CA THR A 62 -14.79 -7.74 -4.61
C THR A 62 -15.30 -6.65 -5.56
N MET A 63 -15.86 -7.03 -6.72
CA MET A 63 -16.45 -6.08 -7.69
C MET A 63 -17.53 -5.17 -7.06
N GLU A 64 -18.24 -5.66 -6.04
CA GLU A 64 -19.30 -4.92 -5.33
C GLU A 64 -18.75 -3.71 -4.54
N ASN A 65 -17.48 -3.78 -4.13
CA ASN A 65 -16.80 -2.71 -3.39
C ASN A 65 -16.01 -1.76 -4.29
N ARG A 66 -15.66 -2.18 -5.51
CA ARG A 66 -14.92 -1.35 -6.50
C ARG A 66 -15.69 -0.09 -6.93
N GLY A 67 -17.02 -0.14 -6.95
CA GLY A 67 -17.87 0.99 -7.34
C GLY A 67 -18.16 2.01 -6.23
N LYS A 68 -17.83 1.69 -4.97
CA LYS A 68 -18.18 2.52 -3.81
C LYS A 68 -17.04 3.42 -3.31
N GLY A 69 -15.85 3.29 -3.91
CA GLY A 69 -14.70 4.19 -3.66
C GLY A 69 -14.34 4.30 -2.18
N MET A 70 -14.01 5.52 -1.74
CA MET A 70 -13.59 5.86 -0.36
C MET A 70 -14.74 5.89 0.67
N ALA A 71 -15.99 5.62 0.26
CA ALA A 71 -17.16 5.67 1.15
C ALA A 71 -17.37 4.39 1.95
N LEU A 72 -16.52 3.37 1.76
CA LEU A 72 -16.61 2.11 2.49
C LEU A 72 -15.82 2.18 3.81
N PRO A 73 -16.37 1.64 4.91
CA PRO A 73 -15.57 1.37 6.11
C PRO A 73 -14.54 0.28 5.75
N TRP A 74 -13.26 0.65 5.69
CA TRP A 74 -12.17 -0.23 5.21
C TRP A 74 -12.01 -1.50 6.03
N GLU A 75 -12.39 -1.45 7.30
CA GLU A 75 -12.53 -2.61 8.19
C GLU A 75 -13.45 -3.72 7.67
N LYS A 76 -14.35 -3.41 6.72
CA LYS A 76 -15.25 -4.36 6.06
C LYS A 76 -14.78 -4.79 4.68
N VAL A 77 -13.71 -4.17 4.17
CA VAL A 77 -13.17 -4.42 2.82
C VAL A 77 -11.92 -5.27 2.89
N PHE A 78 -11.03 -4.99 3.84
CA PHE A 78 -9.77 -5.69 3.96
C PHE A 78 -9.59 -6.32 5.35
N PRO A 79 -8.94 -7.49 5.40
CA PRO A 79 -8.40 -8.00 6.65
C PRO A 79 -7.25 -7.09 7.13
N TRP A 80 -7.43 -6.44 8.28
CA TRP A 80 -6.47 -5.48 8.83
C TRP A 80 -5.09 -6.10 9.13
N ASP A 81 -5.06 -7.35 9.58
CA ASP A 81 -3.83 -8.12 9.82
C ASP A 81 -3.03 -8.31 8.52
N LYS A 82 -3.72 -8.58 7.41
CA LYS A 82 -3.11 -8.76 6.08
C LYS A 82 -2.66 -7.43 5.48
N LEU A 83 -3.43 -6.37 5.67
CA LEU A 83 -3.00 -5.02 5.30
C LEU A 83 -1.75 -4.61 6.08
N TRP A 84 -1.71 -4.89 7.37
CA TRP A 84 -0.56 -4.60 8.22
C TRP A 84 0.69 -5.40 7.79
N GLU A 85 0.52 -6.67 7.43
CA GLU A 85 1.60 -7.48 6.87
C GLU A 85 2.11 -6.88 5.54
N ALA A 86 1.20 -6.54 4.63
CA ALA A 86 1.55 -5.95 3.36
C ALA A 86 2.23 -4.58 3.54
N TYR A 87 1.78 -3.78 4.49
CA TYR A 87 2.38 -2.49 4.84
C TYR A 87 3.86 -2.64 5.19
N LYS A 88 4.20 -3.56 6.10
CA LYS A 88 5.59 -3.82 6.51
C LYS A 88 6.48 -4.27 5.36
N ILE A 89 5.93 -5.05 4.43
CA ILE A 89 6.68 -5.50 3.25
C ILE A 89 6.89 -4.33 2.30
N MET A 90 5.81 -3.63 1.95
CA MET A 90 5.84 -2.54 0.98
C MET A 90 6.67 -1.34 1.46
N SER A 91 6.67 -1.06 2.77
CA SER A 91 7.50 0.00 3.34
C SER A 91 9.02 -0.28 3.19
N SER A 92 9.42 -1.53 3.01
CA SER A 92 10.82 -1.90 2.71
C SER A 92 11.19 -1.81 1.21
N LEU A 93 10.20 -1.63 0.33
CA LEU A 93 10.35 -1.68 -1.13
C LEU A 93 10.32 -0.29 -1.80
N VAL A 94 10.46 0.76 -0.99
CA VAL A 94 10.49 2.17 -1.39
C VAL A 94 11.93 2.62 -1.63
N TYR A 95 12.27 3.14 -2.80
CA TYR A 95 13.64 3.56 -3.11
C TYR A 95 13.74 5.02 -3.55
N ILE A 96 14.88 5.66 -3.27
CA ILE A 96 15.14 7.10 -3.55
C ILE A 96 14.89 7.47 -5.03
N GLY A 97 15.05 6.51 -5.94
CA GLY A 97 14.85 6.71 -7.39
C GLY A 97 13.39 6.72 -7.85
N ASP A 98 12.46 6.33 -6.99
CA ASP A 98 11.07 6.11 -7.38
C ASP A 98 10.33 7.42 -7.63
N LEU A 99 9.44 7.42 -8.61
CA LEU A 99 8.78 8.63 -9.13
C LEU A 99 8.03 9.41 -8.04
N TYR A 100 7.33 8.69 -7.16
CA TYR A 100 6.54 9.26 -6.08
C TYR A 100 7.38 9.73 -4.87
N VAL A 101 8.67 9.36 -4.80
CA VAL A 101 9.63 9.87 -3.79
C VAL A 101 10.23 11.20 -4.21
N LYS A 102 10.29 11.46 -5.51
CA LYS A 102 10.91 12.67 -6.07
C LYS A 102 10.03 13.92 -5.96
N GLY A 103 8.76 13.78 -5.55
CA GLY A 103 7.87 14.90 -5.25
C GLY A 103 7.94 15.25 -3.75
N GLU A 104 8.31 16.49 -3.44
CA GLU A 104 8.56 17.07 -2.11
C GLU A 104 7.45 16.83 -1.06
N ASN A 105 7.38 15.63 -0.49
CA ASN A 105 6.70 15.38 0.77
C ASN A 105 7.60 14.48 1.61
N ASP A 106 8.20 15.06 2.65
CA ASP A 106 8.76 14.30 3.75
C ASP A 106 7.69 13.30 4.21
N TYR A 107 8.03 12.01 4.15
CA TYR A 107 7.16 10.84 4.36
C TYR A 107 6.22 10.53 3.18
N CYS A 108 6.67 9.64 2.28
CA CYS A 108 5.85 9.20 1.17
C CYS A 108 4.65 8.36 1.62
N PHE A 109 3.51 8.78 1.06
CA PHE A 109 2.18 8.19 1.12
C PHE A 109 2.18 6.67 1.14
N LEU A 110 1.50 6.17 2.16
CA LEU A 110 0.43 5.21 1.93
C LEU A 110 -0.70 5.56 2.92
N THR A 111 -1.09 6.84 2.89
CA THR A 111 -2.00 7.61 3.78
C THR A 111 -1.41 8.00 5.14
N ARG A 112 -1.51 9.30 5.48
CA ARG A 112 -1.61 9.77 6.87
C ARG A 112 -3.03 9.47 7.32
#